data_AF-A0A2W0EHU2-F1
#
_entry.id   AF-A0A2W0EHU2-F1
#
_cell.length_a   1.000
_cell.length_b   1.000
_cell.length_c   1.000
_cell.angle_alpha   90.00
_cell.angle_beta   90.00
_cell.angle_gamma   90.00
#
_symmetry.space_group_name_H-M   'P 1'
#
loop_
_entity.id
_entity.type
_entity.pdbx_description
1 polymer ?
#
loop_
_entity_poly.entity_id
_entity_poly.type
_entity_poly.pdbx_seq_one_letter_code
_entity_poly.pdbx_strand_id
1 'polypeptide(L)'
;MKRPLPLLLISLALSSTASATISESHGYAQFGTLKYPARFTHFDWVNPQAPKGGTLRVMAFGTFDTLNPYTFKGTSPVTTPSFLQYGINELNEPL
;
A
#
# COMPACT_ATOMS: atom_id res chain seq x y z
N MET A 1 44.84 -16.90 -29.66
CA MET A 1 43.77 -15.99 -29.21
C MET A 1 44.21 -15.31 -27.92
N LYS A 2 44.57 -14.02 -27.94
CA LYS A 2 45.03 -13.29 -26.75
C LYS A 2 43.83 -12.98 -25.85
N ARG A 3 43.84 -13.47 -24.60
CA ARG A 3 42.75 -13.28 -23.62
C ARG A 3 42.69 -11.80 -23.21
N PRO A 4 41.53 -11.11 -23.30
CA PRO A 4 41.40 -9.68 -23.00
C PRO A 4 41.34 -9.36 -21.50
N LEU A 5 42.11 -10.09 -20.69
CA LEU A 5 42.17 -9.92 -19.23
C LEU A 5 42.53 -8.50 -18.76
N PRO A 6 43.48 -7.77 -19.39
CA PRO A 6 43.80 -6.42 -18.92
C PRO A 6 42.67 -5.42 -19.19
N LEU A 7 41.92 -5.58 -20.29
CA LEU A 7 40.76 -4.73 -20.58
C LEU A 7 39.65 -4.93 -19.54
N LEU A 8 39.44 -6.17 -19.09
CA LEU A 8 38.42 -6.50 -18.08
C LEU A 8 38.74 -5.87 -16.72
N LEU A 9 40.02 -5.89 -16.32
CA LEU A 9 40.48 -5.26 -15.07
C LEU A 9 40.34 -3.74 -15.12
N ILE A 10 40.64 -3.14 -16.28
CA ILE A 10 40.47 -1.71 -16.51
C ILE A 10 38.97 -1.35 -16.46
N SER A 11 38.08 -2.09 -17.14
CA SER A 11 36.64 -1.80 -17.09
C SER A 11 36.06 -1.92 -15.68
N LEU A 12 36.55 -2.88 -14.88
CA LEU A 12 36.12 -3.04 -13.50
C LEU A 12 36.63 -1.89 -12.62
N ALA A 13 37.86 -1.42 -12.84
CA ALA A 13 38.42 -0.28 -12.12
C ALA A 13 37.76 1.06 -12.48
N LEU A 14 37.26 1.20 -13.71
CA LEU A 14 36.53 2.40 -14.18
C LEU A 14 35.02 2.35 -13.87
N SER A 15 34.51 1.28 -13.27
CA SER A 15 33.09 1.18 -12.95
C SER A 15 32.75 2.04 -11.72
N SER A 16 31.88 3.04 -11.89
CA SER A 16 31.38 3.86 -10.79
C SER A 16 30.38 3.09 -9.93
N THR A 17 30.41 3.31 -8.62
CA THR A 17 29.32 2.88 -7.73
C THR A 17 28.08 3.71 -8.02
N ALA A 18 26.95 3.06 -8.26
CA ALA A 18 25.67 3.73 -8.32
C ALA A 18 25.25 4.08 -6.88
N SER A 19 25.21 5.37 -6.56
CA SER A 19 24.67 5.85 -5.29
C SER A 19 23.26 6.39 -5.54
N ALA A 20 22.29 5.87 -4.79
CA ALA A 20 20.93 6.38 -4.81
C ALA A 20 20.72 7.31 -3.62
N THR A 21 20.26 8.54 -3.90
CA THR A 21 19.81 9.44 -2.83
C THR A 21 18.50 8.91 -2.26
N ILE A 22 18.47 8.65 -0.95
CA ILE A 22 17.24 8.30 -0.24
C ILE A 22 16.42 9.57 -0.09
N SER A 23 15.17 9.54 -0.57
CA SER A 23 14.20 10.60 -0.34
C SER A 23 13.29 10.19 0.81
N GLU A 24 13.36 10.92 1.92
CA GLU A 24 12.47 10.74 3.07
C GLU A 24 11.35 11.78 3.00
N SER A 25 10.11 11.32 3.17
CA SER A 25 8.92 12.15 3.22
C SER A 25 7.98 11.64 4.31
N HIS A 26 7.23 12.54 4.95
CA HIS A 26 6.22 12.16 5.94
C HIS A 26 4.93 11.61 5.31
N GLY A 27 4.82 11.66 3.98
CA GLY A 27 3.65 11.16 3.28
C GLY A 27 3.85 11.03 1.78
N TYR A 28 2.86 10.43 1.14
CA TYR A 28 2.78 10.27 -0.30
C TYR A 28 1.51 10.91 -0.83
N ALA A 29 1.63 11.70 -1.89
CA ALA A 29 0.52 12.17 -2.69
C ALA A 29 0.79 11.72 -4.13
N GLN A 30 -0.15 10.98 -4.73
CA GLN A 30 -0.02 10.54 -6.11
C GLN A 30 0.04 11.74 -7.07
N PHE A 31 -0.68 12.81 -6.74
CA PHE A 31 -0.70 14.07 -7.49
C PHE A 31 -0.65 15.26 -6.52
N GLY A 32 -0.01 16.35 -6.93
CA GLY A 32 0.07 17.58 -6.16
C GLY A 32 0.95 17.46 -4.90
N THR A 33 0.67 18.30 -3.91
CA THR A 33 1.41 18.36 -2.65
C THR A 33 0.62 17.72 -1.51
N LEU A 34 1.32 17.27 -0.46
CA LEU A 34 0.67 16.76 0.74
C LEU A 34 -0.24 17.83 1.35
N LYS A 35 -1.51 17.47 1.61
CA LYS A 35 -2.48 18.38 2.24
C LYS A 35 -2.10 18.74 3.68
N TYR A 36 -1.55 17.78 4.43
CA TYR A 36 -1.26 17.93 5.85
C TYR A 36 0.25 18.06 6.11
N PRO A 37 0.70 18.96 7.00
CA PRO A 37 2.11 19.13 7.33
C PRO A 37 2.63 17.94 8.15
N ALA A 38 3.94 17.72 8.20
CA ALA A 38 4.56 16.55 8.85
C ALA A 38 4.16 16.32 10.33
N ARG A 39 3.72 17.36 11.04
CA ARG A 39 3.36 17.32 12.46
C ARG A 39 1.88 17.57 12.74
N PHE A 40 1.01 17.36 11.76
CA PHE A 40 -0.43 17.46 12.00
C PHE A 40 -0.89 16.41 13.03
N THR A 41 -1.88 16.76 13.86
CA THR A 41 -2.31 15.91 14.98
C THR A 41 -3.59 15.13 14.68
N HIS A 42 -4.43 15.63 13.77
CA HIS A 42 -5.65 14.97 13.31
C HIS A 42 -6.05 15.51 11.93
N PHE A 43 -6.83 14.74 11.17
CA PHE A 43 -7.43 15.24 9.93
C PHE A 43 -8.52 16.29 10.22
N ASP A 44 -8.80 17.16 9.25
CA ASP A 44 -9.79 18.24 9.40
C ASP A 44 -11.21 17.71 9.68
N TRP A 45 -11.49 16.48 9.26
CA TRP A 45 -12.80 15.82 9.41
C TRP A 45 -12.93 14.99 10.71
N VAL A 46 -11.87 14.94 11.53
CA VAL A 46 -11.89 14.24 12.81
C VAL A 46 -12.28 15.22 13.92
N ASN A 47 -13.21 14.82 14.78
CA ASN A 47 -13.44 15.50 16.06
C ASN A 47 -12.41 14.99 17.10
N PRO A 48 -11.37 15.77 17.48
CA PRO A 48 -10.37 15.32 18.44
C PRO A 48 -10.94 15.14 19.85
N GLN A 49 -12.07 15.79 20.16
CA GLN A 49 -12.79 15.70 21.43
C GLN A 49 -13.92 14.67 21.40
N ALA A 50 -13.93 13.75 20.44
CA ALA A 50 -14.93 12.70 20.36
C ALA A 50 -14.97 11.88 21.68
N PRO A 51 -16.13 11.78 22.35
CA PRO A 51 -16.30 10.95 23.54
C PRO A 51 -15.85 9.51 23.26
N LYS A 52 -15.17 8.90 24.23
CA LYS A 52 -14.72 7.50 24.15
C LYS A 52 -15.73 6.61 24.86
N GLY A 53 -16.07 5.47 24.24
CA GLY A 53 -17.00 4.48 24.79
C GLY A 53 -18.28 4.32 23.94
N GLY A 54 -19.24 3.59 24.49
CA GLY A 54 -20.49 3.22 23.82
C GLY A 54 -20.40 1.95 22.99
N THR A 55 -21.50 1.60 22.31
CA THR A 55 -21.57 0.43 21.42
C THR A 55 -22.09 0.84 20.05
N LEU A 56 -21.27 0.60 19.02
CA LEU A 56 -21.67 0.74 17.63
C LEU A 56 -22.33 -0.56 17.16
N ARG A 57 -23.59 -0.49 16.72
CA ARG A 57 -24.29 -1.60 16.07
C ARG A 57 -24.66 -1.17 14.66
N VAL A 58 -24.08 -1.83 13.67
CA VAL A 58 -24.28 -1.52 12.24
C VAL A 58 -25.07 -2.65 11.60
N MET A 59 -25.99 -2.31 10.70
CA MET A 59 -26.66 -3.29 9.85
C MET A 59 -25.72 -3.75 8.74
N ALA A 60 -25.76 -5.05 8.44
CA ALA A 60 -25.06 -5.65 7.32
C ALA A 60 -26.06 -6.42 6.46
N PHE A 61 -25.88 -6.36 5.15
CA PHE A 61 -26.65 -7.16 4.19
C PHE A 61 -25.87 -8.42 3.83
N GLY A 62 -26.56 -9.56 3.72
CA GLY A 62 -25.96 -10.85 3.36
C GLY A 62 -25.47 -11.67 4.57
N THR A 63 -24.57 -12.62 4.30
CA THR A 63 -23.92 -13.51 5.29
C THR A 63 -22.42 -13.59 5.02
N PHE A 64 -21.67 -14.16 5.95
CA PHE A 64 -20.25 -14.45 5.80
C PHE A 64 -19.96 -15.89 6.21
N ASP A 65 -18.92 -16.48 5.61
CA ASP A 65 -18.42 -17.82 5.94
C ASP A 65 -16.91 -17.82 6.26
N THR A 66 -16.24 -16.69 6.07
CA THR A 66 -14.84 -16.45 6.43
C THR A 66 -14.70 -15.09 7.10
N LEU A 67 -13.69 -14.95 7.95
CA LEU A 67 -13.27 -13.67 8.54
C LEU A 67 -12.00 -13.12 7.90
N ASN A 68 -11.43 -13.82 6.91
CA ASN A 68 -10.27 -13.36 6.15
C ASN A 68 -10.76 -12.66 4.86
N PRO A 69 -10.60 -11.33 4.72
CA PRO A 69 -11.07 -10.62 3.52
C PRO A 69 -10.11 -10.74 2.31
N TYR A 70 -8.94 -11.36 2.49
CA TYR A 70 -7.89 -11.44 1.47
C TYR A 70 -7.80 -12.82 0.78
N THR A 71 -8.76 -13.71 1.03
CA THR A 71 -8.81 -15.02 0.35
C THR A 71 -9.63 -14.93 -0.92
N PHE A 72 -9.20 -15.68 -1.94
CA PHE A 72 -9.99 -15.82 -3.16
C PHE A 72 -11.32 -16.53 -2.92
N LYS A 73 -11.42 -17.42 -1.92
CA LYS A 73 -12.67 -18.13 -1.61
C LYS A 73 -13.28 -17.66 -0.30
N GLY A 74 -14.61 -17.75 -0.24
CA GLY A 74 -15.43 -17.33 0.88
C GLY A 74 -15.83 -15.87 0.80
N THR A 75 -16.85 -15.52 1.57
CA THR A 75 -17.39 -14.16 1.70
C THR A 75 -17.09 -13.66 3.11
N SER A 76 -16.34 -12.56 3.19
CA SER A 76 -16.10 -11.84 4.45
C SER A 76 -17.23 -10.85 4.77
N PRO A 77 -17.37 -10.40 6.03
CA PRO A 77 -18.41 -9.43 6.38
C PRO A 77 -18.34 -8.16 5.52
N VAL A 78 -19.50 -7.61 5.14
CA VAL A 78 -19.62 -6.45 4.22
C VAL A 78 -18.85 -5.20 4.66
N THR A 79 -18.56 -5.07 5.95
CA THR A 79 -17.80 -3.94 6.52
C THR A 79 -16.28 -4.12 6.43
N THR A 80 -15.80 -5.20 5.81
CA THR A 80 -14.38 -5.48 5.62
C THR A 80 -13.94 -5.15 4.19
N PRO A 81 -12.65 -4.85 3.95
CA PRO A 81 -12.13 -4.60 2.61
C PRO A 81 -12.02 -5.93 1.83
N SER A 82 -13.15 -6.45 1.37
CA SER A 82 -13.23 -7.65 0.55
C SER A 82 -12.89 -7.35 -0.92
N PHE A 83 -12.73 -8.40 -1.73
CA PHE A 83 -12.38 -8.29 -3.16
C PHE A 83 -13.29 -7.31 -3.95
N LEU A 84 -14.58 -7.21 -3.60
CA LEU A 84 -15.52 -6.28 -4.22
C LEU A 84 -15.15 -4.81 -3.97
N GLN A 85 -14.62 -4.47 -2.78
CA GLN A 85 -14.13 -3.12 -2.46
C GLN A 85 -12.95 -2.72 -3.35
N TYR A 86 -12.16 -3.70 -3.80
CA TYR A 86 -11.05 -3.51 -4.73
C TYR A 86 -11.48 -3.56 -6.21
N GLY A 87 -12.78 -3.59 -6.48
CA GLY A 87 -13.33 -3.62 -7.84
C GLY A 87 -13.27 -4.99 -8.52
N ILE A 88 -12.91 -6.05 -7.79
CA ILE A 88 -12.88 -7.40 -8.34
C ILE A 88 -14.25 -8.04 -8.13
N ASN A 89 -15.02 -8.12 -9.21
CA ASN A 89 -16.40 -8.59 -9.19
C ASN A 89 -16.51 -10.11 -9.41
N GLU A 90 -15.52 -10.73 -10.05
CA GLU A 90 -15.49 -12.16 -10.30
C GLU A 90 -14.05 -12.70 -10.19
N LEU A 91 -13.91 -13.94 -9.73
CA LEU A 91 -12.63 -14.68 -9.72
C LEU A 91 -12.34 -15.34 -11.07
N ASN A 92 -13.08 -14.95 -12.10
CA ASN A 92 -13.10 -15.58 -13.42
C ASN A 92 -12.59 -14.63 -14.51
N GLU A 93 -11.82 -13.59 -14.17
CA GLU A 93 -11.14 -12.82 -15.21
C GLU A 93 -10.17 -13.75 -15.97
N PRO A 94 -10.31 -13.88 -17.30
CA PRO A 94 -9.38 -14.68 -18.08
C PRO A 94 -8.01 -14.01 -18.07
N LEU A 95 -6.98 -14.82 -17.79
CA LEU A 95 -5.56 -14.44 -17.94
C LEU A 95 -5.25 -13.99 -19.36
#